data_AF-A0A136KDY9-F1
#
_entry.id   AF-A0A136KDY9-F1
#
_cell.length_a   1.000
_cell.length_b   1.000
_cell.length_c   1.000
_cell.angle_alpha   90.00
_cell.angle_beta   90.00
_cell.angle_gamma   90.00
#
_symmetry.space_group_name_H-M   'P 1'
#
loop_
_entity.id
_entity.type
_entity.pdbx_description
1 polymer ?
#
loop_
_entity_poly.entity_id
_entity_poly.type
_entity_poly.pdbx_seq_one_letter_code
_entity_poly.pdbx_strand_id
1 'polypeptide(L)'
;MKILVVRGAFLNIFEMQSYVPLKEQVDIRAIGSHRPIHTYVGIPTTRFFSPYDLGTIGQSIPLWPQMIRAVANRTIGDPHFLLGLERYVRENGPFDIAHGAETYYGYDLQLAKLKKEGM
;
A
#
# COMPACT_ATOMS: atom_id res chain seq x y z
N MET A 1 1.97 -2.61 -20.83
CA MET A 1 2.31 -3.22 -19.53
C MET A 1 1.86 -2.29 -18.43
N LYS A 2 1.08 -2.79 -17.47
CA LYS A 2 0.52 -2.05 -16.34
C LYS A 2 1.13 -2.54 -15.03
N ILE A 3 1.80 -1.63 -14.32
CA ILE A 3 2.52 -1.94 -13.09
C ILE A 3 1.83 -1.24 -11.92
N LEU A 4 1.59 -2.01 -10.86
CA LEU A 4 1.14 -1.50 -9.57
C LEU A 4 2.31 -1.52 -8.59
N VAL A 5 2.63 -0.37 -7.99
CA VAL A 5 3.64 -0.27 -6.91
C VAL A 5 2.91 0.05 -5.62
N VAL A 6 2.94 -0.84 -4.63
CA VAL A 6 2.21 -0.68 -3.36
C VAL A 6 3.20 -0.50 -2.21
N ARG A 7 3.08 0.63 -1.51
CA ARG A 7 3.96 1.00 -0.38
C ARG A 7 3.22 1.41 0.89
N GLY A 8 1.89 1.53 0.85
CA GLY A 8 1.09 1.92 2.01
C GLY A 8 1.59 3.20 2.68
N ALA A 9 1.72 3.17 4.01
CA ALA A 9 2.23 4.30 4.80
C ALA A 9 3.70 4.64 4.51
N PHE A 10 4.46 3.73 3.89
CA PHE A 10 5.88 3.92 3.60
C PHE A 10 6.17 4.40 2.18
N LEU A 11 5.13 4.80 1.43
CA LEU A 11 5.30 5.43 0.13
C LEU A 11 6.20 6.67 0.26
N ASN A 12 7.36 6.63 -0.41
CA ASN A 12 8.37 7.67 -0.32
C ASN A 12 9.10 7.90 -1.66
N ILE A 13 9.67 9.09 -1.84
CA ILE A 13 10.34 9.46 -3.10
C ILE A 13 11.59 8.61 -3.40
N PHE A 14 12.28 8.13 -2.36
CA PHE A 14 13.55 7.42 -2.50
C PHE A 14 13.35 6.02 -3.07
N GLU A 15 12.32 5.31 -2.61
CA GLU A 15 11.93 4.02 -3.21
C GLU A 15 11.38 4.18 -4.63
N MET A 16 10.85 5.36 -4.94
CA MET A 16 10.25 5.64 -6.24
C MET A 16 11.28 6.06 -7.31
N GLN A 17 12.55 6.27 -6.93
CA GLN A 17 13.61 6.75 -7.82
C GLN A 17 13.81 5.88 -9.07
N SER A 18 13.62 4.57 -8.95
CA SER A 18 13.77 3.63 -10.07
C SER A 18 12.55 3.59 -10.98
N TYR A 19 11.38 4.01 -10.49
CA TYR A 19 10.11 3.94 -11.23
C TYR A 19 9.79 5.24 -11.95
N VAL A 20 10.18 6.39 -11.38
CA VAL A 20 9.88 7.71 -11.97
C VAL A 20 10.38 7.85 -13.42
N PRO A 21 11.59 7.40 -13.80
CA PRO A 21 12.04 7.44 -15.19
C PRO A 21 11.26 6.51 -16.13
N LEU A 22 10.65 5.45 -15.59
CA LEU A 22 9.93 4.44 -16.36
C LEU A 22 8.48 4.82 -16.65
N LYS A 23 7.92 5.81 -15.95
CA LYS A 23 6.50 6.20 -16.08
C LYS A 23 6.10 6.66 -17.48
N GLU A 24 7.07 7.07 -18.31
CA GLU A 24 6.81 7.47 -19.71
C GLU A 24 6.82 6.27 -20.66
N GLN A 25 7.35 5.13 -20.22
CA GLN A 25 7.46 3.91 -21.02
C GLN A 25 6.35 2.90 -20.68
N VAL A 26 5.87 2.89 -19.44
CA VAL A 26 4.89 1.91 -18.93
C VAL A 26 3.88 2.58 -17.99
N ASP A 27 2.65 2.05 -17.93
CA ASP A 27 1.60 2.60 -17.04
C ASP A 27 1.87 2.16 -15.60
N ILE A 28 2.50 3.04 -14.82
CA ILE A 28 2.81 2.81 -13.41
C ILE A 28 1.80 3.55 -12.54
N ARG A 29 1.17 2.81 -11.62
CA ARG A 29 0.33 3.38 -10.55
C ARG A 29 0.93 3.07 -9.20
N ALA A 30 1.08 4.09 -8.36
CA ALA A 30 1.51 3.94 -6.99
C ALA A 30 0.29 3.85 -6.05
N ILE A 31 0.36 2.99 -5.04
CA ILE A 31 -0.63 2.90 -3.97
C ILE A 31 0.03 3.23 -2.64
N GLY A 32 -0.52 4.21 -1.93
CA GLY A 32 -0.12 4.60 -0.58
C GLY A 32 -1.27 4.50 0.42
N SER A 33 -0.97 4.72 1.70
CA SER A 33 -2.00 4.99 2.70
C SER A 33 -2.45 6.46 2.64
N HIS A 34 -3.40 6.86 3.48
CA HIS A 34 -3.78 8.28 3.58
C HIS A 34 -2.69 9.13 4.24
N ARG A 35 -1.80 8.52 5.04
CA ARG A 35 -0.68 9.20 5.71
C ARG A 35 0.67 8.57 5.32
N PRO A 36 1.10 8.70 4.06
CA PRO A 36 2.39 8.21 3.62
C PRO A 36 3.54 9.09 4.16
N ILE A 37 4.78 8.59 4.11
CA ILE A 37 5.99 9.39 4.38
C ILE A 37 6.06 10.61 3.46
N HIS A 38 5.80 10.43 2.16
CA HIS A 38 5.74 11.53 1.18
C HIS A 38 4.41 11.56 0.44
N THR A 39 3.86 12.76 0.27
CA THR A 39 2.61 12.97 -0.46
C THR A 39 2.81 12.92 -1.97
N TYR A 40 3.90 13.47 -2.49
CA TYR A 40 4.22 13.44 -3.92
C TYR A 40 5.43 12.56 -4.18
N VAL A 41 5.31 11.64 -5.15
CA VAL A 41 6.38 10.70 -5.52
C VAL A 41 6.66 10.61 -7.03
N GLY A 42 6.19 11.59 -7.81
CA GLY A 42 6.45 11.65 -9.25
C GLY A 42 5.67 10.66 -10.12
N ILE A 43 4.84 9.80 -9.50
CA ILE A 43 3.99 8.79 -10.15
C ILE A 43 2.51 9.00 -9.74
N PRO A 44 1.53 8.81 -10.65
CA PRO A 44 0.12 8.84 -10.29
C PRO A 44 -0.18 7.91 -9.11
N THR A 45 -0.72 8.47 -8.03
CA THR A 45 -0.88 7.77 -6.75
C THR A 45 -2.35 7.71 -6.33
N THR A 46 -2.83 6.52 -5.99
CA THR A 46 -4.12 6.32 -5.31
C THR A 46 -3.85 6.00 -3.84
N ARG A 47 -4.69 6.50 -2.93
CA ARG A 47 -4.50 6.31 -1.49
C ARG A 47 -5.70 5.62 -0.87
N PHE A 48 -5.42 4.74 0.08
CA PHE A 48 -6.43 4.03 0.85
C PHE A 48 -6.21 4.25 2.34
N PHE A 49 -7.26 4.08 3.12
CA PHE A 49 -7.10 4.00 4.56
C PHE A 49 -6.35 2.73 4.95
N SER A 50 -5.40 2.89 5.86
CA SER A 50 -4.71 1.80 6.55
C SER A 50 -4.93 1.92 8.05
N PRO A 51 -5.14 0.83 8.81
CA PRO A 51 -5.13 0.90 10.27
C PRO A 51 -3.87 1.53 10.84
N TYR A 52 -2.72 1.41 10.15
CA TYR A 52 -1.50 2.13 10.49
C TYR A 52 -1.72 3.66 10.60
N ASP A 53 -2.59 4.24 9.76
CA ASP A 53 -2.93 5.66 9.81
C ASP A 53 -3.55 6.04 11.18
N LEU A 54 -4.33 5.16 11.81
CA LEU A 54 -4.89 5.40 13.17
C LEU A 54 -3.81 5.42 14.24
N GLY A 55 -2.80 4.54 14.12
CA GLY A 55 -1.66 4.51 15.03
C GLY A 55 -0.91 5.84 15.01
N THR A 56 -0.81 6.49 13.84
CA THR A 56 -0.18 7.81 13.73
C THR A 56 -1.01 8.95 14.33
N ILE A 57 -2.34 8.84 14.35
CA ILE A 57 -3.23 9.89 14.88
C ILE A 57 -3.18 9.93 16.41
N GLY A 58 -3.21 8.77 17.05
CA GLY A 58 -3.27 8.68 18.51
C GLY A 58 -1.91 8.50 19.17
N GLN A 59 -0.81 8.99 18.59
CA GLN A 59 0.52 8.83 19.19
C GLN A 59 0.64 9.49 20.57
N SER A 60 -0.19 10.48 20.87
CA SER A 60 -0.28 11.10 22.19
C SER A 60 -1.01 10.26 23.23
N ILE A 61 -1.75 9.24 22.81
CA ILE A 61 -2.52 8.35 23.69
C ILE A 61 -1.64 7.15 24.05
N PRO A 62 -1.36 6.92 25.36
CA PRO A 62 -0.59 5.76 25.78
C PRO A 62 -1.20 4.46 25.25
N LEU A 63 -0.35 3.56 24.76
CA LEU A 63 -0.72 2.24 24.23
C LEU A 63 -1.55 2.21 22.94
N TRP A 64 -1.99 3.35 22.40
CA TRP A 64 -2.88 3.38 21.24
C TRP A 64 -2.30 2.68 19.99
N PRO A 65 -1.06 2.96 19.55
CA PRO A 65 -0.48 2.25 18.39
C PRO A 65 -0.35 0.75 18.64
N GLN A 66 -0.05 0.33 19.88
CA GLN A 66 0.05 -1.08 20.24
C GLN A 66 -1.33 -1.77 20.21
N MET A 67 -2.38 -1.09 20.67
CA MET A 67 -3.75 -1.59 20.60
C MET A 67 -4.22 -1.76 19.16
N ILE A 68 -4.02 -0.76 18.30
CA ILE A 68 -4.35 -0.85 16.87
C ILE A 68 -3.62 -2.02 16.21
N ARG A 69 -2.32 -2.17 16.48
CA ARG A 69 -1.55 -3.31 15.97
C ARG A 69 -2.08 -4.64 16.50
N ALA A 70 -2.38 -4.74 17.79
CA ALA A 70 -2.88 -5.97 18.41
C ALA A 70 -4.25 -6.41 17.85
N VAL A 71 -5.12 -5.44 17.53
CA VAL A 71 -6.40 -5.70 16.87
C VAL A 71 -6.18 -6.10 15.42
N ALA A 72 -5.42 -5.32 14.65
CA ALA A 72 -5.18 -5.58 13.23
C ALA A 72 -4.54 -6.95 12.99
N ASN A 73 -3.54 -7.32 13.81
CA ASN A 73 -2.88 -8.63 13.70
C ASN A 73 -3.82 -9.82 13.92
N ARG A 74 -4.89 -9.64 14.70
CA ARG A 74 -5.88 -10.70 14.95
C ARG A 74 -7.01 -10.73 13.93
N THR A 75 -7.34 -9.61 13.31
CA THR A 75 -8.50 -9.52 12.41
C THR A 75 -8.12 -9.59 10.93
N ILE A 76 -7.13 -8.81 10.53
CA ILE A 76 -6.75 -8.60 9.11
C ILE A 76 -5.29 -8.97 8.83
N GLY A 77 -4.56 -9.40 9.85
CA GLY A 77 -3.18 -9.92 9.77
C GLY A 77 -2.10 -8.88 10.10
N ASP A 78 -2.25 -7.63 9.65
CA ASP A 78 -1.24 -6.58 9.86
C ASP A 78 -1.86 -5.17 9.70
N PRO A 79 -1.43 -4.16 10.50
CA PRO A 79 -1.95 -2.81 10.41
C PRO A 79 -1.66 -2.08 9.10
N HIS A 80 -0.70 -2.50 8.27
CA HIS A 80 -0.46 -1.89 6.95
C HIS A 80 -1.47 -2.33 5.88
N PHE A 81 -2.42 -3.22 6.21
CA PHE A 81 -3.51 -3.58 5.30
C PHE A 81 -4.19 -2.32 4.72
N LEU A 82 -4.50 -2.35 3.41
CA LEU A 82 -5.11 -1.23 2.68
C LEU A 82 -6.57 -1.54 2.36
N LEU A 83 -7.48 -0.82 3.03
CA LEU A 83 -8.92 -0.98 2.82
C LEU A 83 -9.32 -0.44 1.44
N GLY A 84 -9.71 -1.34 0.54
CA GLY A 84 -10.12 -1.01 -0.83
C GLY A 84 -9.10 -1.37 -1.91
N LEU A 85 -7.88 -1.80 -1.54
CA LEU A 85 -6.85 -2.22 -2.51
C LEU A 85 -7.37 -3.34 -3.42
N GLU A 86 -7.98 -4.38 -2.85
CA GLU A 86 -8.49 -5.52 -3.63
C GLU A 86 -9.59 -5.11 -4.61
N ARG A 87 -10.52 -4.25 -4.17
CA ARG A 87 -11.58 -3.72 -5.02
C ARG A 87 -10.99 -2.89 -6.16
N TYR A 88 -10.07 -1.99 -5.85
CA TYR A 88 -9.37 -1.16 -6.84
C TYR A 88 -8.67 -2.03 -7.89
N VAL A 89 -7.97 -3.08 -7.46
CA VAL A 89 -7.30 -4.01 -8.38
C VAL A 89 -8.30 -4.69 -9.31
N ARG A 90 -9.43 -5.18 -8.79
CA ARG A 90 -10.45 -5.84 -9.61
C ARG A 90 -11.11 -4.88 -10.61
N GLU A 91 -11.33 -3.62 -10.23
CA GLU A 91 -11.95 -2.60 -11.09
C GLU A 91 -10.98 -1.97 -12.10
N ASN A 92 -9.68 -1.92 -11.79
CA ASN A 92 -8.67 -1.23 -12.61
C ASN A 92 -7.64 -2.18 -13.23
N GLY A 93 -7.73 -3.48 -12.97
CA GLY A 93 -6.85 -4.51 -13.52
C GLY A 93 -7.24 -4.95 -14.95
N PRO A 94 -6.61 -6.01 -15.48
CA PRO A 94 -5.51 -6.77 -14.87
C PRO A 94 -4.21 -5.95 -14.80
N PHE A 95 -3.34 -6.29 -13.84
CA PHE A 95 -2.01 -5.69 -13.69
C PHE A 95 -0.95 -6.74 -13.99
N ASP A 96 -0.05 -6.46 -14.93
CA ASP A 96 0.98 -7.42 -15.31
C ASP A 96 1.95 -7.68 -14.15
N ILE A 97 2.28 -6.63 -13.39
CA ILE A 97 3.20 -6.67 -12.26
C ILE A 97 2.59 -5.91 -11.08
N ALA A 98 2.58 -6.54 -9.91
CA ALA A 98 2.31 -5.87 -8.64
C ALA A 98 3.55 -5.99 -7.75
N HIS A 99 4.12 -4.85 -7.37
CA HIS A 99 5.33 -4.76 -6.57
C HIS A 99 5.02 -4.18 -5.20
N GLY A 100 5.07 -5.02 -4.16
CA GLY A 100 5.01 -4.61 -2.77
C GLY A 100 6.40 -4.29 -2.20
N ALA A 101 6.46 -3.82 -0.95
CA ALA A 101 7.68 -3.30 -0.34
C ALA A 101 8.54 -4.42 0.26
N GLU A 102 7.93 -5.23 1.13
CA GLU A 102 8.57 -6.33 1.83
C GLU A 102 7.55 -7.39 2.16
N THR A 103 7.96 -8.65 2.30
CA THR A 103 7.04 -9.79 2.43
C THR A 103 6.23 -9.85 3.73
N TYR A 104 6.42 -8.90 4.65
CA TYR A 104 5.76 -8.92 5.96
C TYR A 104 4.55 -7.99 6.09
N TYR A 105 4.34 -7.04 5.16
CA TYR A 105 3.24 -6.09 5.27
C TYR A 105 1.89 -6.70 4.87
N GLY A 106 0.82 -6.22 5.48
CA GLY A 106 -0.54 -6.70 5.17
C GLY A 106 -0.93 -6.55 3.71
N TYR A 107 -0.48 -5.49 3.03
CA TYR A 107 -0.75 -5.30 1.61
C TYR A 107 0.00 -6.28 0.70
N ASP A 108 1.16 -6.81 1.11
CA ASP A 108 1.86 -7.85 0.35
C ASP A 108 1.06 -9.16 0.33
N LEU A 109 0.44 -9.51 1.45
CA LEU A 109 -0.52 -10.62 1.51
C LEU A 109 -1.74 -10.36 0.61
N GLN A 110 -2.27 -9.13 0.57
CA GLN A 110 -3.35 -8.76 -0.34
C GLN A 110 -2.95 -8.97 -1.80
N LEU A 111 -1.76 -8.50 -2.19
CA LEU A 111 -1.23 -8.68 -3.54
C LEU A 111 -1.03 -10.15 -3.90
N ALA A 112 -0.49 -10.96 -3.00
CA ALA A 112 -0.30 -12.39 -3.23
C ALA A 112 -1.64 -13.12 -3.44
N LYS A 113 -2.66 -12.79 -2.66
CA LYS A 113 -4.02 -13.33 -2.84
C LYS A 113 -4.63 -12.92 -4.18
N LEU A 114 -4.53 -11.64 -4.53
CA LEU A 114 -5.01 -11.13 -5.81
C LEU A 114 -4.29 -11.83 -6.99
N LYS A 115 -2.99 -12.08 -6.87
CA LYS A 115 -2.23 -12.81 -7.90
C LYS A 115 -2.74 -14.24 -8.07
N LYS A 116 -3.06 -14.92 -6.96
CA LYS A 116 -3.68 -16.25 -6.96
C LYS A 116 -5.07 -16.25 -7.61
N GLU A 117 -5.80 -15.15 -7.50
CA GLU A 117 -7.13 -14.95 -8.11
C GLU A 117 -7.08 -14.57 -9.60
N GLY A 118 -5.89 -14.41 -10.19
CA GLY A 118 -5.73 -14.07 -11.61
C GLY A 118 -5.56 -12.59 -11.89
N MET A 119 -5.15 -11.79 -10.88
CA MET A 119 -4.57 -10.46 -11.14
C MET A 119 -3.36 -10.53 -12.06
#